data_AF-A0A1I0PUY5-F1
#
_entry.id   AF-A0A1I0PUY5-F1
#
_cell.length_a   1.000
_cell.length_b   1.000
_cell.length_c   1.000
_cell.angle_alpha   90.00
_cell.angle_beta   90.00
_cell.angle_gamma   90.00
#
_symmetry.space_group_name_H-M   'P 1'
#
loop_
_entity.id
_entity.type
_entity.pdbx_description
1 polymer ?
#
loop_
_entity_poly.entity_id
_entity_poly.type
_entity_poly.pdbx_seq_one_letter_code
_entity_poly.pdbx_strand_id
1 'polypeptide(L)'
;MRTPRVHWACTAFVMFASSAQADMERARDLMEAQQFSQARAELEIYARSGNAEAEELIGVMYALGLGVAQDDVRAFEWYLRASMKGHAGAQSGLGWYYEVGRGVAPDLVRAYLWYALSAIGGDVDAPDSLESLTPKLTAEEKALAETLVDDYRVWMYPFR
;
A
#
# COMPACT_ATOMS: atom_id res chain seq x y z
N MET A 1 -26.33 40.58 51.92
CA MET A 1 -26.47 40.52 50.44
C MET A 1 -25.78 39.24 49.96
N ARG A 2 -26.56 38.24 49.54
CA ARG A 2 -26.09 36.97 48.97
C ARG A 2 -26.97 36.68 47.75
N THR A 3 -26.38 36.68 46.57
CA THR A 3 -26.95 36.23 45.29
C THR A 3 -25.85 35.40 44.57
N PRO A 4 -26.15 34.62 43.51
CA PRO A 4 -26.21 33.17 43.63
C PRO A 4 -25.17 32.44 42.74
N ARG A 5 -25.17 31.11 42.87
CA ARG A 5 -24.48 30.10 42.05
C ARG A 5 -24.49 30.41 40.55
N VAL A 6 -23.34 30.22 39.91
CA VAL A 6 -23.24 29.69 38.54
C VAL A 6 -22.12 28.65 38.49
N HIS A 7 -22.55 27.40 38.34
CA HIS A 7 -21.76 26.25 37.95
C HIS A 7 -21.48 26.37 36.45
N TRP A 8 -20.20 26.34 36.07
CA TRP A 8 -19.78 26.03 34.71
C TRP A 8 -18.70 24.95 34.79
N ALA A 9 -19.17 23.70 34.79
CA ALA A 9 -18.35 22.58 34.37
C ALA A 9 -18.15 22.72 32.85
N CYS A 10 -16.95 23.10 32.41
CA CYS A 10 -16.53 22.84 31.03
C CYS A 10 -15.94 21.44 30.98
N THR A 11 -16.82 20.44 31.04
CA THR A 11 -16.52 19.08 30.60
C THR A 11 -16.40 19.06 29.08
N ALA A 12 -15.28 18.49 28.63
CA ALA A 12 -15.10 17.74 27.40
C ALA A 12 -15.62 18.39 26.10
N PHE A 13 -14.68 18.99 25.36
CA PHE A 13 -14.77 18.99 23.91
C PHE A 13 -13.52 18.32 23.33
N VAL A 14 -13.43 17.00 23.56
CA VAL A 14 -12.65 16.14 22.67
C VAL A 14 -13.51 15.95 21.43
N MET A 15 -13.53 16.93 20.53
CA MET A 15 -13.87 16.62 19.15
C MET A 15 -12.63 16.02 18.52
N PHE A 16 -12.64 14.69 18.49
CA PHE A 16 -11.76 13.88 17.68
C PHE A 16 -11.63 14.50 16.29
N ALA A 17 -10.44 15.02 16.00
CA ALA A 17 -9.98 15.12 14.64
C ALA A 17 -9.73 13.68 14.13
N SER A 18 -10.80 12.94 13.78
CA SER A 18 -10.68 11.61 13.17
C SER A 18 -11.18 11.59 11.72
N SER A 19 -11.04 12.70 10.99
CA SER A 19 -11.51 12.78 9.60
C SER A 19 -10.39 12.77 8.55
N ALA A 20 -9.16 12.39 8.91
CA ALA A 20 -8.04 12.32 7.95
C ALA A 20 -7.83 10.93 7.31
N GLN A 21 -8.32 9.85 7.91
CA GLN A 21 -8.57 8.58 7.22
C GLN A 21 -9.88 8.05 7.80
N ALA A 22 -10.85 7.70 6.96
CA ALA A 22 -11.94 6.86 7.41
C ALA A 22 -11.29 5.56 7.90
N ASP A 23 -11.28 5.34 9.21
CA ASP A 23 -10.54 4.25 9.82
C ASP A 23 -11.01 2.93 9.19
N MET A 24 -10.05 2.12 8.74
CA MET A 24 -10.31 0.78 8.21
C MET A 24 -10.33 -0.26 9.33
N GLU A 25 -10.40 0.17 10.60
CA GLU A 25 -10.53 -0.66 11.80
C GLU A 25 -11.47 -1.84 11.58
N ARG A 26 -12.69 -1.59 11.12
CA ARG A 26 -13.66 -2.68 10.86
C ARG A 26 -13.17 -3.68 9.81
N ALA A 27 -12.54 -3.22 8.72
CA ALA A 27 -11.99 -4.12 7.72
C ALA A 27 -10.81 -4.93 8.28
N ARG A 28 -9.97 -4.32 9.11
CA ARG A 28 -8.84 -4.98 9.79
C ARG A 28 -9.33 -6.01 10.80
N ASP A 29 -10.31 -5.68 11.64
CA ASP A 29 -10.95 -6.61 12.57
C ASP A 29 -11.52 -7.83 11.85
N LEU A 30 -12.16 -7.61 10.70
CA LEU A 30 -12.70 -8.70 9.88
C LEU A 30 -11.58 -9.56 9.26
N MET A 31 -10.46 -8.96 8.84
CA MET A 31 -9.28 -9.70 8.37
C MET A 31 -8.67 -10.55 9.49
N GLU A 32 -8.49 -9.98 10.69
CA GLU A 32 -7.97 -10.67 11.87
C GLU A 32 -8.90 -11.81 12.33
N ALA A 33 -10.20 -11.57 12.30
CA ALA A 33 -11.21 -12.58 12.59
C ALA A 33 -11.40 -13.61 11.45
N GLN A 34 -10.60 -13.54 10.39
CA GLN A 34 -10.66 -14.41 9.20
C GLN A 34 -12.04 -14.39 8.50
N GLN A 35 -12.80 -13.32 8.66
CA GLN A 35 -14.09 -13.10 8.01
C GLN A 35 -13.88 -12.48 6.63
N PHE A 36 -13.08 -13.15 5.79
CA PHE A 36 -12.55 -12.59 4.54
C PHE A 36 -13.62 -12.10 3.57
N SER A 37 -14.76 -12.79 3.42
CA SER A 37 -15.83 -12.34 2.53
C SER A 37 -16.42 -10.98 2.97
N GLN A 38 -16.54 -10.75 4.27
CA GLN A 38 -17.01 -9.47 4.81
C GLN A 38 -15.90 -8.42 4.75
N ALA A 39 -14.67 -8.80 5.11
CA ALA A 39 -13.52 -7.91 5.05
C ALA A 39 -13.33 -7.32 3.64
N ARG A 40 -13.40 -8.18 2.61
CA ARG A 40 -13.35 -7.76 1.21
C ARG A 40 -14.45 -6.75 0.86
N ALA A 41 -15.69 -7.02 1.28
CA ALA A 41 -16.81 -6.14 0.98
C ALA A 41 -16.61 -4.73 1.59
N GLU A 42 -16.05 -4.65 2.80
CA GLU A 42 -15.67 -3.38 3.43
C GLU A 42 -14.51 -2.74 2.67
N LEU A 43 -13.43 -3.48 2.37
CA LEU A 43 -12.27 -2.97 1.62
C LEU A 43 -12.67 -2.40 0.25
N GLU A 44 -13.64 -3.01 -0.46
CA GLU A 44 -14.15 -2.51 -1.73
C GLU A 44 -14.86 -1.14 -1.62
N ILE A 45 -15.38 -0.78 -0.44
CA ILE A 45 -15.91 0.57 -0.18
C ILE A 45 -14.76 1.58 -0.13
N TYR A 46 -13.70 1.28 0.61
CA TYR A 46 -12.51 2.15 0.73
C TYR A 46 -11.70 2.22 -0.57
N ALA A 47 -11.56 1.12 -1.29
CA ALA A 47 -10.89 1.09 -2.59
C ALA A 47 -11.63 1.98 -3.62
N ARG A 48 -12.97 2.00 -3.60
CA ARG A 48 -13.77 2.88 -4.45
C ARG A 48 -13.58 4.37 -4.15
N SER A 49 -13.23 4.74 -2.93
CA SER A 49 -12.83 6.13 -2.59
C SER A 49 -11.35 6.41 -2.86
N GLY A 50 -10.62 5.45 -3.41
CA GLY A 50 -9.24 5.60 -3.82
C GLY A 50 -8.23 5.31 -2.71
N ASN A 51 -8.62 4.73 -1.57
CA ASN A 51 -7.70 4.35 -0.50
C ASN A 51 -6.72 3.26 -1.00
N ALA A 52 -5.42 3.59 -1.02
CA ALA A 52 -4.39 2.71 -1.55
C ALA A 52 -4.06 1.51 -0.63
N GLU A 53 -4.21 1.65 0.68
CA GLU A 53 -4.04 0.54 1.63
C GLU A 53 -5.17 -0.48 1.45
N ALA A 54 -6.41 -0.05 1.19
CA ALA A 54 -7.50 -0.96 0.87
C ALA A 54 -7.25 -1.73 -0.44
N GLU A 55 -6.73 -1.05 -1.47
CA GLU A 55 -6.37 -1.68 -2.74
C GLU A 55 -5.25 -2.71 -2.56
N GLU A 56 -4.23 -2.39 -1.76
CA GLU A 56 -3.14 -3.30 -1.39
C GLU A 56 -3.68 -4.56 -0.68
N LEU A 57 -4.53 -4.38 0.33
CA LEU A 57 -5.12 -5.50 1.07
C LEU A 57 -5.98 -6.41 0.17
N ILE A 58 -6.74 -5.85 -0.78
CA ILE A 58 -7.47 -6.66 -1.77
C ILE A 58 -6.47 -7.44 -2.66
N GLY A 59 -5.34 -6.82 -3.02
CA GLY A 59 -4.22 -7.50 -3.70
C GLY A 59 -3.70 -8.70 -2.91
N VAL A 60 -3.46 -8.54 -1.60
CA VAL A 60 -3.05 -9.63 -0.68
C VAL A 60 -4.10 -10.75 -0.68
N MET A 61 -5.38 -10.41 -0.63
CA MET A 61 -6.45 -11.42 -0.62
C MET A 61 -6.44 -12.28 -1.88
N TYR A 62 -6.21 -11.69 -3.05
CA TYR A 62 -6.06 -12.45 -4.30
C TYR A 62 -4.75 -13.23 -4.36
N ALA A 63 -3.64 -12.68 -3.85
CA ALA A 63 -2.34 -13.34 -3.83
C ALA A 63 -2.35 -14.62 -2.98
N LEU A 64 -3.09 -14.59 -1.87
CA LEU A 64 -3.14 -15.67 -0.86
C LEU A 64 -4.42 -16.52 -0.93
N GLY A 65 -5.39 -16.15 -1.77
CA GLY A 65 -6.69 -16.84 -1.85
C GLY A 65 -7.55 -16.67 -0.58
N LEU A 66 -7.51 -15.50 0.06
CA LEU A 66 -8.25 -15.22 1.29
C LEU A 66 -9.70 -14.84 0.98
N GLY A 67 -10.64 -15.76 1.22
CA GLY A 67 -12.06 -15.55 0.92
C GLY A 67 -12.38 -15.44 -0.58
N VAL A 68 -11.39 -15.67 -1.44
CA VAL A 68 -11.46 -15.59 -2.90
C VAL A 68 -10.56 -16.69 -3.48
N ALA A 69 -10.79 -17.11 -4.72
CA ALA A 69 -9.81 -17.97 -5.38
C ALA A 69 -8.50 -17.20 -5.59
N GLN A 70 -7.36 -17.86 -5.33
CA GLN A 70 -6.05 -17.28 -5.60
C GLN A 70 -5.94 -16.92 -7.08
N ASP A 71 -5.48 -15.71 -7.36
CA ASP A 71 -5.39 -15.16 -8.71
C ASP A 71 -4.27 -14.10 -8.77
N ASP A 72 -3.08 -14.52 -9.20
CA ASP A 72 -1.90 -13.67 -9.28
C ASP A 72 -2.08 -12.50 -10.27
N VAL A 73 -2.88 -12.68 -11.34
CA VAL A 73 -3.16 -11.61 -12.31
C VAL A 73 -3.97 -10.50 -11.65
N ARG A 74 -5.03 -10.87 -10.93
CA ARG A 74 -5.83 -9.89 -10.19
C ARG A 74 -5.04 -9.26 -9.05
N ALA A 75 -4.24 -10.04 -8.33
CA ALA A 75 -3.37 -9.49 -7.28
C ALA A 75 -2.44 -8.42 -7.86
N PHE A 76 -1.76 -8.73 -8.96
CA PHE A 76 -0.90 -7.78 -9.68
C PHE A 76 -1.64 -6.50 -10.08
N GLU A 77 -2.86 -6.60 -10.62
CA GLU A 77 -3.67 -5.43 -10.99
C GLU A 77 -4.01 -4.54 -9.78
N TRP A 78 -4.32 -5.13 -8.63
CA TRP A 78 -4.61 -4.37 -7.40
C TRP A 78 -3.36 -3.73 -6.81
N TYR A 79 -2.24 -4.46 -6.76
CA TYR A 79 -0.96 -3.90 -6.38
C TYR A 79 -0.59 -2.72 -7.27
N LEU A 80 -0.71 -2.85 -8.60
CA LEU A 80 -0.43 -1.76 -9.54
C LEU A 80 -1.25 -0.50 -9.24
N ARG A 81 -2.54 -0.62 -8.91
CA ARG A 81 -3.38 0.53 -8.56
C ARG A 81 -2.89 1.23 -7.30
N ALA A 82 -2.58 0.47 -6.25
CA ALA A 82 -2.07 1.00 -5.00
C ALA A 82 -0.66 1.62 -5.16
N SER A 83 0.22 0.96 -5.91
CA SER A 83 1.59 1.41 -6.19
C SER A 83 1.63 2.74 -6.93
N MET A 84 0.73 2.95 -7.90
CA MET A 84 0.61 4.20 -8.65
C MET A 84 0.17 5.39 -7.77
N LYS A 85 -0.33 5.13 -6.56
CA LYS A 85 -0.67 6.15 -5.56
C LYS A 85 0.42 6.37 -4.52
N GLY A 86 1.59 5.76 -4.69
CA GLY A 86 2.71 5.92 -3.78
C GLY A 86 2.67 5.00 -2.54
N HIS A 87 1.80 3.97 -2.51
CA HIS A 87 1.74 3.05 -1.39
C HIS A 87 2.95 2.11 -1.40
N ALA A 88 3.89 2.31 -0.47
CA ALA A 88 5.19 1.65 -0.46
C ALA A 88 5.07 0.11 -0.41
N GLY A 89 4.30 -0.44 0.54
CA GLY A 89 4.10 -1.91 0.62
C GLY A 89 3.52 -2.51 -0.67
N ALA A 90 2.69 -1.76 -1.39
CA ALA A 90 2.16 -2.24 -2.67
C ALA A 90 3.22 -2.22 -3.78
N GLN A 91 4.12 -1.23 -3.76
CA GLN A 91 5.27 -1.16 -4.68
C GLN A 91 6.24 -2.32 -4.43
N SER A 92 6.49 -2.70 -3.18
CA SER A 92 7.24 -3.92 -2.87
C SER A 92 6.55 -5.17 -3.42
N GLY A 93 5.24 -5.30 -3.23
CA GLY A 93 4.45 -6.39 -3.81
C GLY A 93 4.55 -6.44 -5.34
N LEU A 94 4.44 -5.28 -6.00
CA LEU A 94 4.56 -5.17 -7.44
C LEU A 94 5.97 -5.50 -7.95
N GLY A 95 7.01 -5.07 -7.24
CA GLY A 95 8.39 -5.42 -7.50
C GLY A 95 8.59 -6.94 -7.45
N TRP A 96 8.02 -7.60 -6.44
CA TRP A 96 8.08 -9.05 -6.31
C TRP A 96 7.41 -9.77 -7.47
N TYR A 97 6.22 -9.35 -7.90
CA TYR A 97 5.53 -9.97 -9.04
C TYR A 97 6.34 -9.89 -10.34
N TYR A 98 6.99 -8.76 -10.60
CA TYR A 98 7.89 -8.62 -11.74
C TYR A 98 9.17 -9.44 -11.59
N GLU A 99 9.70 -9.61 -10.37
CA GLU A 99 10.87 -10.46 -10.14
C GLU A 99 10.56 -11.94 -10.39
N VAL A 100 9.44 -12.43 -9.86
CA VAL A 100 9.09 -13.86 -9.95
C VAL A 100 8.32 -14.24 -11.21
N GLY A 101 7.75 -13.27 -11.92
CA GLY A 101 6.97 -13.49 -13.14
C GLY A 101 5.64 -14.22 -12.91
N ARG A 102 4.94 -13.92 -11.80
CA ARG A 102 3.61 -14.47 -11.50
C ARG A 102 2.54 -13.46 -11.92
N GLY A 103 1.50 -13.91 -12.63
CA GLY A 103 0.45 -13.01 -13.12
C GLY A 103 0.90 -11.95 -14.16
N VAL A 104 2.21 -11.79 -14.35
CA VAL A 104 2.88 -10.89 -15.30
C VAL A 104 4.15 -11.56 -15.82
N ALA A 105 4.63 -11.19 -17.01
CA ALA A 105 5.94 -11.64 -17.47
C ALA A 105 7.05 -11.08 -16.56
N PRO A 106 8.10 -11.87 -16.25
CA PRO A 106 9.19 -11.39 -15.41
C PRO A 106 9.94 -10.23 -16.09
N ASP A 107 10.30 -9.22 -15.31
CA ASP A 107 11.00 -8.02 -15.75
C ASP A 107 11.81 -7.44 -14.58
N LEU A 108 13.12 -7.75 -14.53
CA LEU A 108 13.98 -7.35 -13.42
C LEU A 108 14.20 -5.82 -13.36
N VAL A 109 14.10 -5.12 -14.50
CA VAL A 109 14.20 -3.67 -14.57
C VAL A 109 13.00 -3.04 -13.86
N ARG A 110 11.79 -3.53 -14.13
CA ARG A 110 10.59 -3.08 -13.43
C ARG A 110 10.56 -3.52 -11.97
N ALA A 111 11.06 -4.70 -11.65
CA ALA A 111 11.20 -5.14 -10.26
C ALA A 111 12.06 -4.16 -9.46
N TYR A 112 13.23 -3.79 -10.01
CA TYR A 112 14.14 -2.81 -9.40
C TYR A 112 13.46 -1.45 -9.23
N LEU A 113 12.79 -0.94 -10.28
CA LEU A 113 12.04 0.32 -10.24
C LEU A 113 11.07 0.36 -9.05
N TRP A 114 10.23 -0.68 -8.92
CA TRP A 114 9.20 -0.69 -7.89
C TRP A 114 9.76 -0.87 -6.48
N TYR A 115 10.79 -1.69 -6.30
CA TYR A 115 11.48 -1.78 -5.01
C TYR A 115 12.18 -0.47 -4.63
N ALA A 116 12.81 0.23 -5.58
CA ALA A 116 13.46 1.51 -5.32
C ALA A 116 12.44 2.59 -4.92
N LEU A 117 11.32 2.68 -5.63
CA LEU A 117 10.21 3.57 -5.26
C LEU A 117 9.64 3.23 -3.88
N SER A 118 9.54 1.94 -3.56
CA SER A 118 9.09 1.46 -2.25
C SER A 118 10.03 1.90 -1.12
N ALA A 119 11.34 1.75 -1.30
CA ALA A 119 12.35 2.21 -0.35
C ALA A 119 12.28 3.74 -0.16
N ILE A 120 12.12 4.51 -1.24
CA ILE A 120 11.90 5.97 -1.17
C ILE A 120 10.59 6.29 -0.43
N GLY A 121 9.55 5.49 -0.63
CA GLY A 121 8.26 5.53 0.06
C GLY A 121 8.34 5.20 1.55
N GLY A 122 9.42 4.56 2.00
CA GLY A 122 9.72 4.26 3.40
C GLY A 122 9.39 2.82 3.82
N ASP A 123 9.24 1.89 2.86
CA ASP A 123 9.23 0.46 3.17
C ASP A 123 10.63 0.03 3.64
N VAL A 124 10.67 -0.61 4.81
CA VAL A 124 11.92 -1.01 5.48
C VAL A 124 12.53 -2.29 4.91
N ASP A 125 11.74 -3.12 4.23
CA ASP A 125 12.17 -4.39 3.64
C ASP A 125 12.58 -4.23 2.16
N ALA A 126 12.19 -3.12 1.53
CA ALA A 126 12.54 -2.83 0.14
C ALA A 126 14.07 -2.74 -0.13
N PRO A 127 14.91 -2.16 0.76
CA PRO A 127 16.36 -2.17 0.57
C PRO A 127 16.97 -3.56 0.46
N ASP A 128 16.55 -4.51 1.30
CA ASP A 128 17.03 -5.90 1.26
C ASP A 128 16.62 -6.57 -0.06
N SER A 129 15.41 -6.27 -0.56
CA SER A 129 14.94 -6.74 -1.86
C SER A 129 15.82 -6.21 -3.00
N LEU A 130 16.17 -4.91 -2.99
CA LEU A 130 17.10 -4.31 -3.95
C LEU A 130 18.49 -4.93 -3.90
N GLU A 131 19.03 -5.16 -2.69
CA GLU A 131 20.34 -5.78 -2.51
C GLU A 131 20.35 -7.19 -3.12
N SER A 132 19.30 -7.97 -2.90
CA SER A 132 19.18 -9.33 -3.45
C SER A 132 19.00 -9.36 -4.98
N LEU A 133 18.33 -8.34 -5.52
CA LEU A 133 18.00 -8.24 -6.94
C LEU A 133 19.17 -7.68 -7.77
N THR A 134 19.92 -6.72 -7.23
CA THR A 134 20.98 -5.98 -7.96
C THR A 134 22.00 -6.88 -8.65
N PRO A 135 22.51 -7.98 -8.04
CA PRO A 135 23.45 -8.89 -8.69
C PRO A 135 22.87 -9.65 -9.89
N LYS A 136 21.53 -9.70 -10.04
CA LYS A 136 20.85 -10.38 -11.14
C LYS A 136 20.71 -9.50 -12.39
N LEU A 137 20.89 -8.18 -12.27
CA LEU A 137 20.81 -7.25 -13.40
C LEU A 137 22.15 -7.14 -14.12
N THR A 138 22.09 -7.00 -15.44
CA THR A 138 23.21 -6.50 -16.23
C THR A 138 23.46 -5.02 -15.95
N ALA A 139 24.63 -4.52 -16.33
CA ALA A 139 24.95 -3.10 -16.20
C ALA A 139 23.98 -2.19 -16.99
N GLU A 140 23.54 -2.65 -18.17
CA GLU A 140 22.59 -1.93 -19.01
C GLU A 140 21.19 -1.89 -18.38
N GLU A 141 20.71 -3.03 -17.88
CA GLU A 141 19.43 -3.10 -17.17
C GLU A 141 19.42 -2.25 -15.91
N LYS A 142 20.52 -2.26 -15.14
CA LYS A 142 20.65 -1.43 -13.95
C LYS A 142 20.60 0.06 -14.28
N ALA A 143 21.35 0.49 -15.30
CA ALA A 143 21.34 1.89 -15.73
C ALA A 143 19.94 2.33 -16.23
N LEU A 144 19.24 1.45 -16.94
CA LEU A 144 17.86 1.69 -17.36
C LEU A 144 16.92 1.79 -16.15
N ALA A 145 17.04 0.89 -15.19
CA ALA A 145 16.22 0.89 -13.98
C ALA A 145 16.43 2.18 -13.16
N GLU A 146 17.68 2.61 -12.95
CA GLU A 146 18.02 3.86 -12.27
C GLU A 146 17.40 5.08 -12.98
N THR A 147 17.46 5.11 -14.32
CA THR A 147 16.81 6.16 -15.12
C THR A 147 15.30 6.19 -14.89
N LEU A 148 14.65 5.02 -14.92
CA LEU A 148 13.21 4.94 -14.66
C LEU A 148 12.85 5.36 -13.23
N VAL A 149 13.70 5.04 -12.25
CA VAL A 149 13.49 5.47 -10.87
C VAL A 149 13.50 6.99 -10.78
N ASP A 150 14.47 7.65 -11.40
CA ASP A 150 14.54 9.12 -11.42
C ASP A 150 13.30 9.75 -12.07
N ASP A 151 12.85 9.21 -13.21
CA ASP A 151 11.66 9.68 -13.92
C ASP A 151 10.38 9.54 -13.07
N TYR A 152 10.18 8.39 -12.44
CA TYR A 152 8.97 8.11 -11.67
C TYR A 152 8.99 8.75 -10.29
N ARG A 153 10.15 8.84 -9.64
CA ARG A 153 10.31 9.42 -8.30
C ARG A 153 9.84 10.86 -8.27
N VAL A 154 10.17 11.66 -9.29
CA VAL A 154 9.77 13.08 -9.36
C VAL A 154 8.25 13.23 -9.38
N TRP A 155 7.53 12.35 -10.09
CA TRP A 155 6.07 12.40 -10.16
C TRP A 155 5.40 11.84 -8.90
N MET A 156 5.94 10.74 -8.35
CA MET A 156 5.30 10.01 -7.26
C MET A 156 5.66 10.56 -5.87
N TYR A 157 6.87 11.08 -5.71
CA TYR A 157 7.41 11.61 -4.46
C TYR A 157 8.09 12.98 -4.66
N PRO A 158 7.35 14.01 -5.11
CA PRO A 158 7.92 15.32 -5.47
C PRO A 158 8.58 16.07 -4.30
N PHE A 159 8.32 15.65 -3.05
CA PHE A 159 8.82 16.29 -1.83
C PHE A 159 9.76 15.38 -1.01
N ARG A 160 10.18 14.24 -1.56
CA ARG A 160 11.22 13.38 -0.95
C ARG A 160 12.50 13.40 -1.78
#